data_AF-A0A7J4NYB3-F1
#
_entry.id   AF-A0A7J4NYB3-F1
#
_cell.length_a   1.000
_cell.length_b   1.000
_cell.length_c   1.000
_cell.angle_alpha   90.00
_cell.angle_beta   90.00
_cell.angle_gamma   90.00
#
_symmetry.space_group_name_H-M   'P 1'
#
loop_
_entity.id
_entity.type
_entity.pdbx_description
1 polymer ?
#
loop_
_entity_poly.entity_id
_entity_poly.type
_entity_poly.pdbx_seq_one_letter_code
_entity_poly.pdbx_strand_id
1 'polypeptide(L)' 'MPKKTGTPKNVLLATRVTPAIRDIVEQMSHREGLNVSEWLRNLIILELKRSQALPTTIRSPDLSLELDDDER' A
#
# COMPACT_ATOMS: atom_id res chain seq x y z
N MET A 1 11.07 14.85 15.25
CA MET A 1 10.98 13.88 14.14
C MET A 1 9.51 13.70 13.76
N PRO A 2 9.09 13.90 12.51
CA PRO A 2 7.70 13.65 12.12
C PRO A 2 7.42 12.15 12.21
N LYS A 3 6.44 11.78 13.03
CA LYS A 3 5.99 10.39 13.16
C LYS A 3 5.18 10.07 11.90
N LYS A 4 5.62 9.08 11.11
CA LYS A 4 4.81 8.56 9.99
C LYS A 4 3.58 7.86 10.57
N THR A 5 2.45 8.57 10.64
CA THR A 5 1.15 8.05 11.08
C THR A 5 0.45 7.35 9.91
N GLY A 6 0.96 6.18 9.52
CA GLY A 6 0.30 5.32 8.54
C GLY A 6 0.07 3.95 9.15
N THR A 7 -1.13 3.40 8.97
CA THR A 7 -1.44 2.01 9.32
C THR A 7 -0.41 1.10 8.66
N PRO A 8 0.21 0.14 9.40
CA PRO A 8 1.22 -0.73 8.83
C PRO A 8 0.61 -1.53 7.66
N LYS A 9 1.31 -1.56 6.53
CA LYS A 9 0.91 -2.29 5.32
C LYS A 9 1.20 -3.78 5.51
N ASN A 10 0.34 -4.47 6.26
CA ASN A 10 0.53 -5.85 6.74
C ASN A 10 -0.17 -6.93 5.90
N VAL A 11 -1.00 -6.57 4.92
CA VAL A 11 -1.70 -7.52 4.05
C VAL A 11 -0.79 -7.98 2.92
N LEU A 12 -0.68 -9.30 2.73
CA LEU A 12 0.12 -9.93 1.68
C LEU A 12 -0.73 -10.22 0.43
N LEU A 13 -0.21 -9.84 -0.73
CA LEU A 13 -0.70 -10.26 -2.04
C LEU A 13 0.42 -11.01 -2.75
N ALA A 14 0.16 -12.24 -3.21
CA ALA A 14 1.17 -13.09 -3.84
C ALA A 14 0.62 -13.69 -5.14
N THR A 15 1.48 -13.73 -6.17
CA THR A 15 1.14 -14.25 -7.50
C THR A 15 2.25 -15.18 -7.99
N ARG A 16 1.89 -16.30 -8.62
CA ARG A 16 2.86 -17.19 -9.27
C ARG A 16 3.29 -16.58 -10.60
N VAL A 17 4.60 -16.53 -10.83
CA VAL A 17 5.20 -16.04 -12.07
C VAL A 17 6.29 -17.01 -12.53
N THR A 18 6.67 -16.92 -13.81
CA THR A 18 7.84 -17.67 -14.31
C THR A 18 9.13 -17.04 -13.76
N PRO A 19 10.25 -17.78 -13.71
CA PRO A 19 11.53 -17.25 -13.25
C PRO A 19 11.98 -16.00 -14.01
N ALA A 20 11.81 -15.99 -15.34
CA ALA A 20 12.16 -14.85 -16.17
C ALA A 20 11.40 -13.57 -15.78
N ILE A 21 10.11 -13.69 -15.44
CA ILE A 21 9.31 -12.54 -14.99
C ILE A 21 9.79 -12.03 -13.63
N ARG A 22 10.14 -12.94 -12.70
CA ARG A 22 10.73 -12.54 -11.40
C ARG A 22 12.00 -11.71 -11.61
N ASP A 23 12.91 -12.17 -12.47
CA ASP A 23 14.20 -11.51 -12.69
C ASP A 23 14.03 -10.12 -13.31
N ILE A 24 13.08 -9.97 -14.24
CA ILE A 24 12.74 -8.66 -14.82
C ILE A 24 12.18 -7.72 -13.75
N VAL A 25 11.29 -8.20 -12.88
CA VAL A 25 10.72 -7.40 -11.79
C VAL A 25 11.82 -6.91 -10.84
N GLU A 26 12.78 -7.77 -10.47
CA GLU A 26 13.93 -7.37 -9.67
C GLU A 26 14.77 -6.30 -10.37
N GLN A 27 15.09 -6.47 -11.66
CA GLN A 27 15.87 -5.47 -12.40
C GLN A 27 15.16 -4.12 -12.45
N MET A 28 13.85 -4.12 -12.71
CA MET A 28 13.05 -2.90 -12.77
C MET A 28 12.96 -2.19 -11.42
N SER A 29 12.77 -2.94 -10.33
CA SER A 29 12.73 -2.34 -8.99
C SER A 29 14.06 -1.68 -8.64
N HIS A 30 15.19 -2.35 -8.92
CA HIS A 30 16.53 -1.79 -8.68
C HIS A 30 16.81 -0.54 -9.52
N ARG A 31 16.38 -0.54 -10.79
CA ARG A 31 16.54 0.63 -11.68
C ARG A 31 15.86 1.87 -11.12
N GLU A 32 14.74 1.71 -10.42
CA GLU A 32 13.99 2.80 -9.79
C GLU A 32 14.43 3.08 -8.34
N GLY A 33 15.43 2.35 -7.82
CA GLY A 33 15.89 2.50 -6.44
C GLY A 33 14.86 2.01 -5.40
N LEU A 34 13.96 1.12 -5.78
CA LEU A 34 12.89 0.57 -4.95
C LEU A 34 13.15 -0.90 -4.64
N ASN A 35 12.64 -1.37 -3.50
CA ASN A 35 12.53 -2.82 -3.31
C ASN A 35 11.36 -3.39 -4.15
N VAL A 36 11.39 -4.71 -4.39
CA VAL A 36 10.36 -5.40 -5.21
C VAL A 36 8.94 -5.16 -4.71
N SER A 37 8.74 -5.16 -3.39
CA SER A 37 7.40 -4.95 -2.78
C SER A 37 6.89 -3.53 -2.98
N GLU A 38 7.77 -2.53 -2.93
CA GLU A 38 7.44 -1.12 -3.19
C GLU A 38 7.14 -0.92 -4.67
N TRP A 39 7.96 -1.47 -5.55
CA TRP A 39 7.80 -1.36 -6.99
C TRP A 39 6.48 -2.00 -7.45
N LEU A 40 6.20 -3.24 -7.03
CA LEU A 40 4.93 -3.92 -7.34
C LEU A 40 3.73 -3.17 -6.78
N ARG A 41 3.84 -2.61 -5.57
CA ARG A 41 2.77 -1.80 -4.99
C ARG A 41 2.49 -0.55 -5.84
N ASN A 42 3.54 0.14 -6.30
CA ASN A 42 3.38 1.32 -7.16
C ASN A 42 2.74 0.94 -8.49
N LEU A 43 3.15 -0.18 -9.09
CA LEU A 43 2.56 -0.73 -10.30
C LEU A 43 1.05 -0.99 -10.12
N ILE A 44 0.66 -1.67 -9.03
CA ILE A 44 -0.75 -1.95 -8.72
C ILE A 44 -1.53 -0.64 -8.53
N ILE A 45 -0.99 0.33 -7.77
CA ILE A 45 -1.66 1.63 -7.56
C ILE A 45 -1.85 2.36 -8.89
N LEU A 46 -0.83 2.37 -9.75
CA LEU A 46 -0.90 3.01 -11.06
C LEU A 46 -2.00 2.40 -11.92
N GLU A 47 -2.08 1.07 -11.97
CA GLU A 47 -3.08 0.37 -12.75
C GLU A 47 -4.49 0.60 -12.19
N LEU A 48 -4.67 0.53 -10.87
CA LEU A 48 -5.98 0.79 -10.24
C LEU A 48 -6.44 2.24 -10.40
N LYS A 49 -5.51 3.22 -10.46
CA LYS A 49 -5.83 4.60 -10.82
C LYS A 49 -6.30 4.69 -12.27
N ARG A 50 -5.57 4.04 -13.18
CA ARG A 50 -5.90 4.02 -14.61
C ARG A 50 -7.27 3.38 -14.86
N SER A 51 -7.60 2.32 -14.13
CA SER A 51 -8.89 1.65 -14.22
C SER A 51 -10.01 2.32 -13.42
N GLN A 52 -9.76 3.46 -12.78
CA GLN A 52 -10.69 4.16 -11.88
C GLN A 52 -11.28 3.25 -10.77
N ALA A 53 -10.55 2.21 -10.38
CA ALA A 53 -10.99 1.24 -9.38
C ALA A 53 -10.57 1.61 -7.95
N LEU A 54 -9.67 2.59 -7.78
CA LEU A 54 -9.40 3.13 -6.45
C LEU A 54 -10.61 3.95 -5.96
N PRO A 55 -11.05 3.74 -4.71
CA PRO A 55 -12.05 4.62 -4.12
C PRO A 55 -11.50 6.05 -4.10
N THR A 56 -12.23 6.99 -4.71
CA THR A 56 -11.89 8.42 -4.76
C THR A 56 -11.99 9.11 -3.41
N THR A 57 -12.57 8.44 -2.42
CA THR A 57 -12.75 8.95 -1.06
C THR A 57 -11.75 8.28 -0.12
N ILE A 58 -10.84 9.09 0.42
CA ILE A 58 -10.12 8.75 1.65
C ILE A 58 -11.20 8.54 2.72
N ARG A 59 -11.55 7.30 3.05
CA ARG A 59 -12.23 7.01 4.31
C ARG A 59 -11.24 7.35 5.40
N SER A 60 -11.38 8.53 5.99
CA SER A 60 -10.76 8.85 7.27
C SER A 60 -11.08 7.72 8.25
N PRO A 61 -10.12 7.27 9.07
CA PRO A 61 -10.43 6.32 10.12
C PRO A 61 -11.56 6.89 10.98
N ASP A 62 -12.55 6.05 11.24
CA ASP A 62 -13.66 6.36 12.13
C ASP A 62 -13.05 6.62 13.51
N LEU A 63 -12.92 7.90 13.88
CA LEU A 63 -12.54 8.31 15.21
C LEU A 63 -13.80 8.16 16.07
N SER A 64 -14.17 6.91 16.38
CA SER A 64 -14.96 6.64 17.57
C SER A 64 -14.05 6.93 18.77
N LEU A 65 -13.92 8.22 19.09
CA LEU A 65 -13.54 8.68 20.42
C LEU A 65 -14.62 8.11 21.35
N GLU A 66 -14.34 6.95 21.91
CA GLU A 66 -14.91 6.55 23.20
C GLU A 66 -14.48 7.63 24.18
N LEU A 67 -15.30 8.67 24.31
CA LEU A 67 -15.26 9.56 25.45
C LEU A 67 -15.80 8.70 26.58
N ASP A 68 -14.88 8.25 27.42
CA ASP A 68 -15.17 7.61 28.69
C ASP A 68 -16.25 8.40 29.43
N ASP A 69 -17.31 7.69 29.81
CA ASP A 69 -18.34 8.13 30.75
C ASP A 69 -17.70 8.37 32.13
N ASP A 70 -17.15 9.56 32.34
CA ASP A 70 -16.88 10.16 33.65
C ASP A 70 -17.29 11.64 33.48
N GLU A 71 -18.32 12.19 34.11
CA GLU A 71 -18.58 12.27 35.54
C GLU A 71 -20.10 12.45 35.79
N ARG A 72 -20.60 11.80 36.85
CA ARG A 72 -21.91 12.03 37.47
C ARG A 72 -21.90 13.25 38.38
#